data_AF-A0A7Y3V4R2-F1
#
_entry.id   AF-A0A7Y3V4R2-F1
#
_cell.length_a   1.000
_cell.length_b   1.000
_cell.length_c   1.000
_cell.angle_alpha   90.00
_cell.angle_beta   90.00
_cell.angle_gamma   90.00
#
_symmetry.space_group_name_H-M   'P 1'
#
loop_
_entity.id
_entity.type
_entity.pdbx_description
1 polymer ?
#
loop_
_entity_poly.entity_id
_entity_poly.type
_entity_poly.pdbx_seq_one_letter_code
_entity_poly.pdbx_strand_id
1 'polypeptide(L)'
;MNNSFEEYYKQCDTYSSGFYANYWVSPDWSSPDYFNECNNNIYKEISGVPTNGFGYEFAKHGFAYTGFGVYNATYSNREYEQGTLKETLKADSIYCISFWLSHADSTNYYVNANNMGIWFIDYKSD
;
A
#
# COMPACT_ATOMS: atom_id res chain seq x y z
N MET A 1 5.90 -12.05 4.31
CA MET A 1 5.13 -10.99 3.67
C MET A 1 3.63 -11.25 3.80
N ASN A 2 2.92 -10.17 4.13
CA ASN A 2 1.48 -10.05 4.31
C ASN A 2 0.90 -9.51 2.99
N ASN A 3 0.87 -10.34 1.94
CA ASN A 3 0.75 -9.87 0.55
C ASN A 3 -0.60 -9.26 0.18
N SER A 4 -1.65 -9.62 0.90
CA SER A 4 -3.00 -9.07 0.74
C SER A 4 -3.33 -8.01 1.80
N PHE A 5 -2.38 -7.65 2.65
CA PHE A 5 -2.52 -6.63 3.69
C PHE A 5 -3.58 -6.96 4.78
N GLU A 6 -3.98 -8.23 4.89
CA GLU A 6 -5.02 -8.70 5.80
C GLU A 6 -4.54 -8.89 7.24
N GLU A 7 -3.23 -8.91 7.47
CA GLU A 7 -2.65 -8.85 8.81
C GLU A 7 -2.43 -7.38 9.17
N TYR A 8 -3.18 -6.83 10.11
CA TYR A 8 -3.10 -5.40 10.45
C TYR A 8 -3.25 -5.17 11.95
N TYR A 9 -2.79 -3.99 12.40
CA TYR A 9 -3.05 -3.54 13.77
C TYR A 9 -4.52 -3.16 13.90
N LYS A 10 -5.22 -3.65 14.94
CA LYS A 10 -6.69 -3.68 15.11
C LYS A 10 -7.40 -2.30 15.23
N GLN A 11 -6.83 -1.24 14.71
CA GLN A 11 -7.26 0.14 14.96
C GLN A 11 -8.08 0.72 13.80
N CYS A 12 -9.14 0.02 13.43
CA CYS A 12 -10.10 0.41 12.38
C CYS A 12 -10.96 1.65 12.72
N ASP A 13 -10.90 2.12 13.97
CA ASP A 13 -11.79 3.16 14.49
C ASP A 13 -11.09 4.51 14.68
N THR A 14 -9.84 4.65 14.26
CA THR A 14 -9.08 5.90 14.43
C THR A 14 -8.70 6.53 13.12
N TYR A 15 -8.59 7.87 13.11
CA TYR A 15 -7.97 8.60 12.02
C TYR A 15 -6.53 8.13 11.96
N SER A 16 -6.23 7.37 10.94
CA SER A 16 -5.00 6.64 10.90
C SER A 16 -4.23 7.17 9.70
N SER A 17 -3.67 8.38 9.86
CA SER A 17 -2.60 8.86 8.99
C SER A 17 -1.39 7.96 9.25
N GLY A 18 -1.35 6.81 8.58
CA GLY A 18 -0.37 5.78 8.84
C GLY A 18 -0.66 4.50 8.08
N PHE A 19 0.38 3.69 7.95
CA PHE A 19 0.33 2.44 7.23
C PHE A 19 0.21 1.30 8.25
N TYR A 20 -0.96 0.66 8.33
CA TYR A 20 -1.32 -0.25 9.44
C TYR A 20 -1.26 -1.74 9.08
N ALA A 21 -0.84 -2.06 7.86
CA ALA A 21 -0.58 -3.43 7.47
C ALA A 21 0.69 -3.93 8.20
N ASN A 22 0.54 -4.99 9.00
CA ASN A 22 1.66 -5.62 9.69
C ASN A 22 2.71 -6.07 8.66
N TYR A 23 3.98 -5.95 9.06
CA TYR A 23 5.16 -6.28 8.24
C TYR A 23 5.38 -5.38 7.03
N TRP A 24 4.66 -4.27 6.95
CA TRP A 24 4.80 -3.27 5.92
C TRP A 24 5.03 -1.90 6.55
N VAL A 25 5.86 -1.07 5.92
CA VAL A 25 6.21 0.28 6.36
C VAL A 25 6.27 1.24 5.16
N SER A 26 6.08 2.54 5.43
CA SER A 26 6.52 3.60 4.53
C SER A 26 8.02 3.82 4.79
N PRO A 27 8.92 3.52 3.83
CA PRO A 27 10.36 3.62 4.04
C PRO A 27 10.89 5.05 3.89
N ASP A 28 10.06 5.98 3.43
CA ASP A 28 10.37 7.41 3.31
C ASP A 28 9.40 8.23 4.18
N TRP A 29 9.47 9.57 4.07
CA TRP A 29 8.60 10.47 4.84
C TRP A 29 7.25 10.70 4.14
N SER A 30 6.82 9.76 3.30
CA SER A 30 5.52 9.78 2.64
C SER A 30 4.45 9.02 3.43
N SER A 31 3.22 9.04 2.94
CA SER A 31 2.05 8.50 3.63
C SER A 31 1.22 7.60 2.71
N PRO A 32 1.76 6.44 2.27
CA PRO A 32 0.92 5.44 1.61
C PRO A 32 -0.26 5.08 2.53
N ASP A 33 -1.42 4.98 1.93
CA ASP A 33 -2.69 4.81 2.61
C ASP A 33 -3.08 3.34 2.71
N TYR A 34 -3.62 2.96 3.87
CA TYR A 34 -4.18 1.64 4.10
C TYR A 34 -5.71 1.71 4.14
N PHE A 35 -6.36 0.96 3.25
CA PHE A 35 -7.82 0.89 3.12
C PHE A 35 -8.34 -0.42 3.70
N ASN A 36 -9.44 -0.36 4.45
CA ASN A 36 -10.05 -1.55 5.03
C ASN A 36 -11.59 -1.42 5.20
N GLU A 37 -12.33 -2.51 5.02
CA GLU A 37 -13.79 -2.55 5.27
C GLU A 37 -14.18 -2.20 6.71
N CYS A 38 -13.29 -2.45 7.67
CA CYS A 38 -13.52 -2.13 9.06
C CYS A 38 -13.54 -0.63 9.36
N ASN A 39 -12.99 0.21 8.47
CA ASN A 39 -13.07 1.68 8.56
C ASN A 39 -14.47 2.16 8.15
N ASN A 40 -15.51 1.70 8.85
CA ASN A 40 -16.92 1.95 8.50
C ASN A 40 -17.57 3.11 9.27
N ASN A 41 -16.76 3.82 10.08
CA ASN A 41 -17.19 4.91 10.95
C ASN A 41 -16.93 6.27 10.29
N ILE A 42 -16.65 7.31 11.08
CA ILE A 42 -16.46 8.70 10.61
C ILE A 42 -15.36 8.89 9.54
N TYR A 43 -14.55 7.86 9.28
CA TYR A 43 -13.44 7.90 8.33
C TYR A 43 -13.65 7.02 7.10
N LYS A 44 -14.86 6.46 6.93
CA LYS A 44 -15.22 5.64 5.76
C LYS A 44 -14.91 6.34 4.45
N GLU A 45 -15.27 7.62 4.32
CA GLU A 45 -15.03 8.41 3.11
C GLU A 45 -13.55 8.76 2.88
N ILE A 46 -12.64 8.35 3.77
CA ILE A 46 -11.20 8.64 3.68
C ILE A 46 -10.42 7.36 3.42
N SER A 47 -10.63 6.31 4.22
CA SER A 47 -9.85 5.06 4.18
C SER A 47 -10.72 3.79 4.21
N GLY A 48 -12.01 3.91 3.87
CA GLY A 48 -12.94 2.79 3.79
C GLY A 48 -12.75 1.91 2.57
N VAL A 49 -13.35 0.73 2.63
CA VAL A 49 -13.59 -0.14 1.47
C VAL A 49 -15.10 -0.43 1.42
N PRO A 50 -15.75 -0.30 0.24
CA PRO A 50 -15.18 0.02 -1.06
C PRO A 50 -15.00 1.52 -1.34
N THR A 51 -15.69 2.40 -0.62
CA THR A 51 -15.61 3.85 -0.85
C THR A 51 -14.55 4.48 0.04
N ASN A 52 -13.71 5.35 -0.53
CA ASN A 52 -12.73 6.17 0.18
C ASN A 52 -12.44 7.49 -0.57
N GLY A 53 -11.47 8.26 -0.08
CA GLY A 53 -11.14 9.57 -0.64
C GLY A 53 -10.56 9.54 -2.06
N PHE A 54 -10.20 8.35 -2.55
CA PHE A 54 -9.58 8.14 -3.85
C PHE A 54 -10.51 7.49 -4.87
N GLY A 55 -11.68 6.99 -4.46
CA GLY A 55 -12.66 6.41 -5.37
C GLY A 55 -13.52 5.31 -4.76
N TYR A 56 -13.92 4.38 -5.62
CA TYR A 56 -14.72 3.23 -5.27
C TYR A 56 -14.07 1.94 -5.76
N GLU A 57 -13.52 1.15 -4.85
CA GLU A 57 -12.88 -0.12 -5.16
C GLU A 57 -13.03 -1.14 -4.03
N PHE A 58 -13.52 -2.34 -4.38
CA PHE A 58 -13.47 -3.50 -3.48
C PHE A 58 -12.04 -4.04 -3.40
N ALA A 59 -11.67 -4.56 -2.24
CA ALA A 59 -10.42 -5.28 -2.09
C ALA A 59 -10.34 -6.46 -3.07
N LYS A 60 -9.20 -6.63 -3.73
CA LYS A 60 -8.97 -7.74 -4.66
C LYS A 60 -9.04 -9.10 -3.97
N HIS A 61 -8.61 -9.16 -2.71
CA HIS A 61 -8.72 -10.30 -1.80
C HIS A 61 -9.07 -9.78 -0.41
N GLY A 62 -9.84 -10.56 0.35
CA GLY A 62 -10.16 -10.21 1.73
C GLY A 62 -10.91 -8.89 1.84
N PHE A 63 -10.46 -8.02 2.75
CA PHE A 63 -11.15 -6.79 3.12
C PHE A 63 -10.20 -5.56 3.13
N ALA A 64 -8.95 -5.71 2.68
CA ALA A 64 -7.96 -4.64 2.71
C ALA A 64 -7.14 -4.49 1.42
N TYR A 65 -6.61 -3.29 1.20
CA TYR A 65 -5.57 -3.00 0.23
C TYR A 65 -4.85 -1.70 0.60
N THR A 66 -3.79 -1.38 -0.14
CA THR A 66 -3.02 -0.14 0.04
C THR A 66 -3.06 0.72 -1.20
N GLY A 67 -2.81 2.01 -1.03
CA GLY A 67 -2.64 2.97 -2.11
C GLY A 67 -1.44 3.85 -1.87
N PHE A 68 -0.82 4.31 -2.96
CA PHE A 68 0.40 5.12 -2.89
C PHE A 68 0.45 6.11 -4.04
N GLY A 69 0.86 7.33 -3.74
CA GLY A 69 1.00 8.44 -4.67
C GLY A 69 2.30 8.37 -5.48
N VAL A 70 2.21 8.20 -6.79
CA VAL A 70 3.38 8.14 -7.68
C VAL A 70 3.74 9.48 -8.33
N TYR A 71 2.88 10.49 -8.18
CA TYR A 71 3.07 11.83 -8.72
C TYR A 71 2.27 12.85 -7.91
N ASN A 72 2.89 13.99 -7.63
CA ASN A 72 2.23 15.15 -7.06
C ASN A 72 2.73 16.41 -7.78
N ALA A 73 1.81 17.31 -8.16
CA ALA A 73 2.15 18.51 -8.92
C ALA A 73 2.77 19.62 -8.04
N THR A 74 2.47 19.61 -6.74
CA THR A 74 2.90 20.61 -5.75
C THR A 74 4.20 20.18 -5.07
N TYR A 75 4.35 18.88 -4.81
CA TYR A 75 5.50 18.31 -4.11
C TYR A 75 6.15 17.25 -4.99
N SER A 76 7.49 17.23 -5.04
CA SER A 76 8.22 16.19 -5.79
C SER A 76 8.40 14.92 -4.94
N ASN A 77 7.32 14.40 -4.34
CA ASN A 77 7.34 13.16 -3.58
C ASN A 77 6.74 12.00 -4.39
N ARG A 78 7.30 10.81 -4.18
CA ARG A 78 6.75 9.52 -4.59
C ARG A 78 6.63 8.69 -3.33
N GLU A 79 5.55 7.96 -3.20
CA GLU A 79 5.34 7.10 -2.05
C GLU A 79 5.83 5.69 -2.37
N TYR A 80 6.38 5.04 -1.35
CA TYR A 80 6.91 3.69 -1.45
C TYR A 80 6.34 2.84 -0.32
N GLU A 81 6.23 1.55 -0.58
CA GLU A 81 5.87 0.56 0.42
C GLU A 81 7.02 -0.43 0.54
N GLN A 82 7.44 -0.71 1.76
CA GLN A 82 8.49 -1.69 2.05
C GLN A 82 7.94 -2.78 2.95
N GLY A 83 8.15 -4.03 2.56
CA GLY A 83 7.71 -5.19 3.33
C GLY A 83 8.83 -6.21 3.55
N THR A 84 8.67 -7.03 4.59
CA THR A 84 9.63 -8.11 4.88
C THR A 84 9.21 -9.43 4.25
N LEU A 85 10.11 -10.02 3.46
CA LEU A 85 9.93 -11.36 2.90
C LEU A 85 9.87 -12.40 4.02
N LYS A 86 9.02 -13.43 3.85
CA LYS A 86 8.92 -14.55 4.81
C LYS A 86 10.18 -15.44 4.78
N GLU A 87 10.87 -15.45 3.64
CA GLU A 87 12.08 -16.24 3.40
C GLU A 87 13.17 -15.33 2.84
N THR A 88 14.42 -15.60 3.22
CA THR A 88 15.60 -14.92 2.67
C THR A 88 15.77 -15.26 1.19
N LEU A 89 16.26 -14.30 0.41
CA LEU A 89 16.63 -14.54 -0.98
C LEU A 89 17.78 -15.55 -1.06
N LYS A 90 17.68 -16.43 -2.05
CA LYS A 90 18.65 -17.48 -2.35
C LYS A 90 19.52 -17.00 -3.51
N ALA A 91 20.83 -17.23 -3.40
CA ALA A 91 21.75 -16.99 -4.50
C ALA A 91 21.32 -17.79 -5.75
N ASP A 92 21.67 -17.27 -6.93
CA ASP A 92 21.46 -17.91 -8.23
C ASP A 92 20.02 -18.36 -8.50
N SER A 93 19.04 -17.62 -7.96
CA SER A 93 17.62 -17.91 -8.08
C SER A 93 16.87 -16.82 -8.85
N ILE A 94 15.89 -17.23 -9.64
CA ILE A 94 14.98 -16.32 -10.36
C ILE A 94 13.71 -16.13 -9.53
N TYR A 95 13.33 -14.87 -9.31
CA TYR A 95 12.12 -14.49 -8.59
C TYR A 95 11.13 -13.84 -9.54
N CYS A 96 9.92 -14.41 -9.61
CA CYS A 96 8.80 -13.83 -10.36
C CYS A 96 7.90 -13.09 -9.37
N ILE A 97 7.65 -11.80 -9.62
CA ILE A 97 6.77 -10.99 -8.79
C ILE A 97 5.62 -10.47 -9.64
N SER A 98 4.43 -10.48 -9.07
CA SER A 98 3.22 -9.94 -9.69
C SER A 98 2.40 -9.26 -8.61
N PHE A 99 1.80 -8.13 -8.96
CA PHE A 99 0.88 -7.39 -8.11
C PHE A 99 -0.27 -6.87 -8.95
N TRP A 100 -1.40 -6.62 -8.29
CA TRP A 100 -2.56 -6.00 -8.92
C TRP A 100 -2.49 -4.50 -8.67
N LEU A 101 -2.81 -3.73 -9.70
CA LEU A 101 -2.90 -2.28 -9.63
C LEU A 101 -4.26 -1.85 -10.12
N SER A 102 -4.79 -0.83 -9.47
CA SER A 102 -5.97 -0.10 -9.89
C SER A 102 -5.65 1.39 -9.87
N HIS A 103 -6.22 2.12 -10.81
CA HIS A 103 -6.02 3.55 -10.92
C HIS A 103 -7.11 4.25 -10.10
N ALA A 104 -6.70 5.13 -9.19
CA ALA A 104 -7.64 5.87 -8.35
C ALA A 104 -8.58 6.75 -9.20
N ASP A 105 -9.89 6.63 -8.95
CA ASP A 105 -10.94 7.34 -9.69
C ASP A 105 -10.84 8.87 -9.57
N SER A 106 -10.28 9.37 -8.47
CA SER A 106 -10.22 10.80 -8.16
C SER A 106 -9.10 11.57 -8.88
N THR A 107 -8.23 10.90 -9.63
CA THR A 107 -7.06 11.52 -10.29
C THR A 107 -7.00 11.27 -11.80
N ASN A 108 -6.54 12.28 -12.53
CA ASN A 108 -6.25 12.16 -13.97
C ASN A 108 -4.77 11.84 -14.27
N TYR A 109 -3.94 11.76 -13.23
CA TYR A 109 -2.52 11.42 -13.36
C TYR A 109 -2.32 9.92 -13.12
N TYR A 110 -1.49 9.31 -13.96
CA TYR A 110 -1.11 7.92 -13.84
C TYR A 110 0.35 7.76 -14.24
N VAL A 111 0.98 6.70 -13.74
CA VAL A 111 2.29 6.25 -14.20
C VAL A 111 2.07 4.98 -15.01
N ASN A 112 2.80 4.84 -16.11
CA ASN A 112 2.79 3.61 -16.89
C ASN A 112 3.27 2.45 -15.99
N ALA A 113 2.55 1.33 -15.96
CA ALA A 113 2.93 0.17 -15.16
C ALA A 113 4.37 -0.33 -15.43
N ASN A 114 4.90 -0.11 -16.64
CA ASN A 114 6.29 -0.44 -17.00
C ASN A 114 7.34 0.42 -16.26
N ASN A 115 6.92 1.50 -15.61
CA ASN A 115 7.78 2.36 -14.79
C ASN A 115 7.63 2.05 -13.29
N MET A 116 6.97 0.94 -12.95
CA MET A 116 6.87 0.44 -11.58
C MET A 116 7.84 -0.71 -11.39
N GLY A 117 8.52 -0.73 -10.25
CA GLY A 117 9.56 -1.71 -9.97
C GLY A 117 9.57 -2.11 -8.51
N ILE A 118 10.26 -3.22 -8.24
CA ILE A 118 10.50 -3.71 -6.90
C ILE A 118 12.01 -3.75 -6.70
N TRP A 119 12.45 -3.31 -5.54
CA TRP A 119 13.85 -3.36 -5.14
C TRP A 119 14.01 -4.30 -3.95
N PHE A 120 14.81 -5.35 -4.13
CA PHE A 120 15.24 -6.20 -3.05
C PHE A 120 16.46 -5.59 -2.35
N ILE A 121 16.36 -5.40 -1.03
CA ILE A 121 17.42 -4.87 -0.20
C ILE A 121 17.72 -5.83 0.95
N ASP A 122 18.99 -5.96 1.31
CA ASP A 122 19.40 -6.59 2.56
C ASP A 122 19.36 -5.51 3.66
N TYR A 123 18.28 -5.50 4.42
CA TYR A 123 18.11 -4.55 5.52
C TYR A 123 18.58 -5.20 6.83
N LYS A 124 19.77 -4.81 7.28
CA LYS A 124 20.20 -5.07 8.65
C LYS A 124 19.63 -3.97 9.53
N SER A 125 18.64 -4.31 10.36
CA SER A 125 18.31 -3.45 11.51
C SER A 125 19.47 -3.53 12.49
N ASP A 126 20.20 -2.44 12.67
CA ASP A 126 21.15 -2.27 13.79
C ASP A 126 20.44 -2.42 15.14
#